data_AF-A0A021VUI2-F1
#
_entry.id   AF-A0A021VUI2-F1
#
_cell.length_a   1.000
_cell.length_b   1.000
_cell.length_c   1.000
_cell.angle_alpha   90.00
_cell.angle_beta   90.00
_cell.angle_gamma   90.00
#
_symmetry.space_group_name_H-M   'P 1'
#
loop_
_entity.id
_entity.type
_entity.pdbx_description
1 polymer ?
#
loop_
_entity_poly.entity_id
_entity_poly.type
_entity_poly.pdbx_seq_one_letter_code
_entity_poly.pdbx_strand_id
1 'polypeptide(L)'
;MTDSTGLPRPAGGPGAEVDRRTGDLDVHDGAPPPPPGPVAAGSAPAGASPATEPAASAPAAPDPVPGRDERRRHRRRVATTAALVVLALALAASTVHLYRTSTAWEARAGAYLQDARGLGEDLASTRAALAGTESELEAVRAQLATAQGRIVELADEKAQIGDDREVQRQLVDYQERVSDAAGQVALALDQCVQGQGELIGYLENTVTGVAQYDPLELERFRTDVDELCQTATEANIALQRELSR
;
A
#
# COMPACT_ATOMS: atom_id res chain seq x y z
N MET A 1 15.55 -44.96 -27.42
CA MET A 1 16.48 -45.01 -26.27
C MET A 1 16.66 -43.57 -25.78
N THR A 2 16.12 -43.29 -24.59
CA THR A 2 16.40 -42.16 -23.67
C THR A 2 16.29 -40.75 -24.26
N ASP A 3 15.23 -39.98 -24.04
CA ASP A 3 14.65 -39.47 -22.78
C ASP A 3 15.64 -38.62 -21.94
N SER A 4 15.42 -37.31 -21.94
CA SER A 4 16.05 -36.32 -21.06
C SER A 4 15.40 -34.96 -21.26
N THR A 5 14.21 -34.78 -20.71
CA THR A 5 13.62 -33.45 -20.51
C THR A 5 13.82 -33.07 -19.05
N GLY A 6 14.93 -32.39 -18.78
CA GLY A 6 15.24 -31.84 -17.46
C GLY A 6 14.29 -30.71 -17.10
N LEU A 7 13.48 -30.92 -16.07
CA LEU A 7 12.71 -29.88 -15.40
C LEU A 7 13.65 -29.04 -14.50
N PRO A 8 13.62 -27.69 -14.58
CA PRO A 8 14.33 -26.85 -13.63
C PRO A 8 13.62 -26.85 -12.26
N ARG A 9 14.44 -27.03 -11.23
CA ARG A 9 14.12 -27.02 -9.81
C ARG A 9 13.89 -25.56 -9.35
N PRO A 10 12.77 -25.21 -8.67
CA PRO A 10 12.64 -23.89 -8.08
C PRO A 10 13.59 -23.77 -6.89
N ALA A 11 14.50 -22.79 -6.97
CA ALA A 11 15.37 -22.42 -5.88
C ALA A 11 14.54 -21.85 -4.72
N GLY A 12 14.77 -22.40 -3.53
CA GLY A 12 14.15 -21.93 -2.29
C GLY A 12 14.49 -20.47 -2.02
N GLY A 13 13.47 -19.68 -1.72
CA GLY A 13 13.63 -18.31 -1.24
C GLY A 13 14.24 -18.31 0.17
N PRO A 14 15.20 -17.42 0.45
CA PRO A 14 15.61 -17.17 1.82
C PRO A 14 14.46 -16.46 2.56
N GLY A 15 14.02 -17.11 3.63
CA GLY A 15 13.11 -16.51 4.59
C GLY A 15 13.79 -15.41 5.41
N ALA A 16 12.91 -14.58 5.97
CA ALA A 16 13.08 -13.79 7.17
C ALA A 16 14.16 -12.70 7.15
N GLU A 17 13.71 -11.44 7.06
CA GLU A 17 13.86 -10.54 8.21
C GLU A 17 12.81 -9.41 8.10
N VAL A 18 11.66 -9.60 8.75
CA VAL A 18 10.70 -8.51 8.98
C VAL A 18 11.23 -7.72 10.16
N ASP A 19 12.02 -6.70 9.87
CA ASP A 19 12.44 -5.67 10.82
C ASP A 19 11.21 -4.89 11.27
N ARG A 20 10.58 -5.34 12.35
CA ARG A 20 9.63 -4.53 13.13
C ARG A 20 10.43 -3.47 13.86
N ARG A 21 10.83 -2.43 13.14
CA ARG A 21 11.26 -1.19 13.75
C ARG A 21 10.02 -0.46 14.26
N THR A 22 9.83 -0.59 15.55
CA THR A 22 8.95 0.16 16.43
C THR A 22 8.85 1.61 15.97
N GLY A 23 7.62 2.06 15.76
CA GLY A 23 7.31 3.43 15.41
C GLY A 23 7.72 4.37 16.53
N ASP A 24 8.66 5.25 16.22
CA ASP A 24 8.86 6.52 16.91
C ASP A 24 8.28 7.59 15.96
N LEU A 25 6.96 7.74 16.03
CA LEU A 25 6.26 8.89 15.45
C LEU A 25 6.51 10.07 16.39
N ASP A 26 7.64 10.73 16.17
CA ASP A 26 7.87 12.10 16.62
C ASP A 26 6.87 13.01 15.90
N VAL A 27 5.64 13.04 16.41
CA VAL A 27 4.64 14.06 16.09
C VAL A 27 5.16 15.35 16.72
N HIS A 28 6.00 16.05 15.96
CA HIS A 28 6.25 17.47 16.19
C HIS A 28 4.96 18.21 15.83
N ASP A 29 4.10 18.33 16.83
CA ASP A 29 2.94 19.20 16.86
C ASP A 29 3.45 20.64 16.72
N GLY A 30 3.56 21.10 15.48
CA GLY A 30 3.98 22.44 15.11
C GLY A 30 2.90 23.44 15.50
N ALA A 31 2.80 23.74 16.79
CA ALA A 31 1.99 24.83 17.29
C ALA A 31 2.38 26.13 16.55
N PRO A 32 1.42 26.87 15.97
CA PRO A 32 1.72 28.14 15.34
C PRO A 32 2.30 29.11 16.39
N PRO A 33 3.28 29.95 16.02
CA PRO A 33 3.83 30.94 16.95
C PRO A 33 2.70 31.86 17.44
N PRO A 34 2.67 32.21 18.74
CA PRO A 34 1.65 33.12 19.26
C PRO A 34 1.74 34.48 18.56
N PRO A 35 0.60 35.17 18.35
CA PRO A 35 0.60 36.50 17.76
C PRO A 35 1.39 37.47 18.65
N PRO A 36 2.10 38.46 18.07
CA PRO A 36 2.77 39.49 18.85
C PRO A 36 1.71 40.26 19.67
N GLY A 37 1.87 40.21 21.00
CA GLY A 37 0.99 40.91 21.93
C GLY A 37 0.99 42.43 21.69
N PRO A 38 -0.09 43.13 22.08
CA PRO A 38 -0.18 44.58 21.91
C PRO A 38 0.91 45.27 22.73
N VAL A 39 1.80 45.97 22.04
CA VAL A 39 2.74 46.92 22.66
C VAL A 39 1.92 47.98 23.38
N ALA A 40 1.98 47.94 24.72
CA ALA A 40 1.39 48.93 25.60
C ALA A 40 1.98 50.31 25.29
N ALA A 41 1.15 51.18 24.73
CA ALA A 41 1.39 52.62 24.72
C ALA A 41 1.29 53.12 26.16
N GLY A 42 2.42 53.57 26.72
CA GLY A 42 2.43 54.11 28.07
C GLY A 42 3.74 54.80 28.39
N SER A 43 3.76 56.14 28.27
CA SER A 43 4.21 57.07 29.32
C SER A 43 4.38 58.47 28.73
N ALA A 44 3.35 59.30 28.93
CA ALA A 44 3.50 60.75 28.99
C ALA A 44 3.90 61.15 30.42
N PRO A 45 4.74 62.17 30.62
CA PRO A 45 4.76 62.88 31.89
C PRO A 45 3.92 64.17 31.78
N ALA A 46 2.76 64.14 32.44
CA ALA A 46 2.04 65.31 32.89
C ALA A 46 2.77 65.91 34.11
N GLY A 47 2.76 67.24 34.20
CA GLY A 47 3.57 68.00 35.16
C GLY A 47 3.11 67.97 36.62
N ALA A 48 3.91 68.60 37.48
CA ALA A 48 3.50 69.12 38.77
C ALA A 48 4.52 70.16 39.27
N SER A 49 4.07 71.42 39.40
CA SER A 49 4.50 72.34 40.48
C SER A 49 3.78 71.92 41.77
N PRO A 50 4.30 72.14 43.00
CA PRO A 50 4.24 73.49 43.60
C PRO A 50 5.30 73.87 44.68
N ALA A 51 5.30 75.18 44.98
CA ALA A 51 5.34 75.81 46.31
C ALA A 51 6.64 75.92 47.17
N THR A 52 7.03 77.19 47.36
CA THR A 52 7.24 77.93 48.63
C THR A 52 8.64 78.03 49.28
N GLU A 53 9.10 79.29 49.29
CA GLU A 53 9.98 80.07 50.18
C GLU A 53 10.32 79.52 51.58
N PRO A 54 11.54 79.83 52.11
CA PRO A 54 11.70 81.08 52.88
C PRO A 54 13.00 81.87 52.66
N ALA A 55 12.92 83.15 53.07
CA ALA A 55 13.92 84.21 53.05
C ALA A 55 15.19 83.94 53.87
N ALA A 56 16.33 84.50 53.43
CA ALA A 56 17.30 85.20 54.29
C ALA A 56 18.46 85.86 53.49
N SER A 57 18.66 87.14 53.81
CA SER A 57 19.95 87.85 53.91
C SER A 57 20.78 88.15 52.66
N ALA A 58 20.69 89.41 52.24
CA ALA A 58 21.57 90.08 51.31
C ALA A 58 22.92 90.48 51.96
N PRO A 59 24.04 90.34 51.23
CA PRO A 59 25.17 91.24 51.31
C PRO A 59 25.28 92.12 50.06
N ALA A 60 25.77 93.33 50.30
CA ALA A 60 25.86 94.47 49.38
C ALA A 60 26.50 94.15 48.02
N ALA A 61 25.87 94.66 46.96
CA ALA A 61 26.39 94.67 45.60
C ALA A 61 27.31 95.89 45.38
N PRO A 62 28.50 95.73 44.76
CA PRO A 62 29.32 96.84 44.32
C PRO A 62 28.78 97.49 43.03
N ASP A 63 29.13 98.77 42.86
CA ASP A 63 28.65 99.70 41.85
C ASP A 63 28.72 99.23 40.38
N PRO A 64 27.72 99.57 39.54
CA PRO A 64 27.75 99.30 38.11
C PRO A 64 28.67 100.28 37.37
N VAL A 65 29.76 99.76 36.81
CA VAL A 65 30.62 100.50 35.88
C VAL A 65 29.90 100.68 34.53
N PRO A 66 29.68 101.92 34.06
CA PRO A 66 29.05 102.18 32.76
C PRO A 66 30.11 102.10 31.64
N GLY A 67 29.87 101.23 30.64
CA GLY A 67 30.77 101.13 29.47
C GLY A 67 30.73 99.84 28.64
N ARG A 68 29.64 99.04 28.65
CA ARG A 68 29.60 97.71 27.98
C ARG A 68 28.42 97.48 27.02
N ASP A 69 27.67 98.50 26.63
CA ASP A 69 26.39 98.30 25.92
C ASP A 69 26.51 97.99 24.43
N GLU A 70 27.52 98.50 23.72
CA GLU A 70 27.69 98.18 22.29
C GLU A 70 28.21 96.76 22.06
N ARG A 71 29.12 96.28 22.93
CA ARG A 71 29.59 94.88 22.89
C ARG A 71 28.48 93.88 23.20
N ARG A 72 27.47 94.26 23.99
CA ARG A 72 26.33 93.39 24.34
C ARG A 72 25.37 93.16 23.16
N ARG A 73 25.12 94.18 22.34
CA ARG A 73 24.24 94.07 21.16
C ARG A 73 24.87 93.23 20.05
N HIS A 74 26.18 93.38 19.82
CA HIS A 74 26.89 92.52 18.86
C HIS A 74 26.92 91.06 19.31
N ARG A 75 27.17 90.79 20.60
CA ARG A 75 27.11 89.43 21.17
C ARG A 75 25.72 88.79 21.03
N ARG A 76 24.64 89.55 21.20
CA ARG A 76 23.27 89.03 21.01
C ARG A 76 22.99 88.64 19.56
N ARG A 77 23.42 89.46 18.58
CA ARG A 77 23.26 89.13 17.15
C ARG A 77 24.06 87.88 16.78
N VAL A 78 25.29 87.77 17.25
CA VAL A 78 26.13 86.57 17.04
C VAL A 78 25.50 85.34 17.70
N ALA A 79 24.93 85.48 18.90
CA ALA A 79 24.23 84.39 19.58
C ALA A 79 22.97 83.94 18.81
N THR A 80 22.17 84.88 18.29
CA THR A 80 20.98 84.53 17.49
C THR A 80 21.34 83.86 16.17
N THR A 81 22.38 84.34 15.47
CA THR A 81 22.85 83.69 14.23
C THR A 81 23.40 82.30 14.52
N ALA A 82 24.16 82.13 15.62
CA ALA A 82 24.64 80.82 16.03
C ALA A 82 23.48 79.86 16.35
N ALA A 83 22.45 80.32 17.07
CA ALA A 83 21.27 79.53 17.37
C ALA A 83 20.50 79.10 16.10
N LEU A 84 20.33 80.01 15.13
CA LEU A 84 19.68 79.68 13.85
C LEU A 84 20.49 78.67 13.03
N VAL A 85 21.82 78.80 13.01
CA VAL A 85 22.71 77.84 12.34
C VAL A 85 22.61 76.46 13.00
N VAL A 86 22.64 76.39 14.33
CA VAL A 86 22.46 75.12 15.06
C VAL A 86 21.09 74.50 14.77
N LEU A 87 20.02 75.30 14.77
CA LEU A 87 18.68 74.83 14.43
C LEU A 87 18.60 74.29 13.00
N ALA A 88 19.18 75.00 12.03
CA ALA A 88 19.22 74.57 10.64
C ALA A 88 20.00 73.26 10.46
N LEU A 89 21.13 73.10 11.17
CA LEU A 89 21.91 71.86 11.18
C LEU A 89 21.13 70.71 11.83
N ALA A 90 20.41 70.97 12.93
CA ALA A 90 19.57 69.96 13.57
C ALA A 90 18.42 69.49 12.66
N LEU A 91 17.77 70.42 11.95
CA LEU A 91 16.75 70.10 10.95
C LEU A 91 17.34 69.25 9.81
N ALA A 92 18.48 69.65 9.25
CA ALA A 92 19.16 68.89 8.21
C ALA A 92 19.58 67.48 8.67
N ALA A 93 20.07 67.34 9.91
CA ALA A 93 20.40 66.04 10.49
C ALA A 93 19.14 65.16 10.68
N SER A 94 18.03 65.76 11.14
CA SER A 94 16.76 65.05 11.35
C SER A 94 16.16 64.55 10.03
N THR A 95 16.21 65.35 8.96
CA THR A 95 15.70 64.94 7.65
C THR A 95 16.53 63.81 7.06
N VAL A 96 17.87 63.87 7.19
CA VAL A 96 18.77 62.78 6.78
C VAL A 96 18.51 61.51 7.58
N HIS A 97 18.29 61.61 8.89
CA HIS A 97 17.96 60.46 9.73
C HIS A 97 16.64 59.82 9.32
N LEU A 98 15.57 60.61 9.18
CA LEU A 98 14.26 60.13 8.75
C LEU A 98 14.32 59.47 7.36
N TYR A 99 15.05 60.07 6.43
CA TYR A 99 15.28 59.49 5.11
C TYR A 99 15.95 58.12 5.20
N ARG A 100 17.04 57.99 5.98
CA ARG A 100 17.72 56.70 6.20
C ARG A 100 16.84 55.66 6.87
N THR A 101 16.01 56.08 7.83
CA THR A 101 15.07 55.15 8.46
C THR A 101 13.98 54.71 7.49
N SER A 102 13.44 55.62 6.67
CA SER A 102 12.41 55.30 5.66
C SER A 102 12.94 54.29 4.64
N THR A 103 14.13 54.53 4.09
CA THR A 103 14.73 53.62 3.10
C THR A 103 15.06 52.26 3.72
N ALA A 104 15.49 52.21 4.99
CA ALA A 104 15.69 50.96 5.70
C ALA A 104 14.38 50.19 5.93
N TRP A 105 13.27 50.89 6.20
CA TRP A 105 11.96 50.26 6.34
C TRP A 105 11.43 49.73 5.00
N GLU A 106 11.57 50.49 3.92
CA GLU A 106 11.21 50.06 2.56
C GLU A 106 11.99 48.81 2.14
N ALA A 107 13.30 48.78 2.39
CA ALA A 107 14.13 47.61 2.10
C ALA A 107 13.67 46.37 2.87
N ARG A 108 13.36 46.50 4.17
CA ARG A 108 12.84 45.39 4.98
C ARG A 108 11.46 44.94 4.50
N ALA A 109 10.57 45.87 4.17
CA ALA A 109 9.25 45.54 3.63
C ALA A 109 9.37 44.78 2.30
N GLY A 110 10.32 45.18 1.45
CA GLY A 110 10.65 44.46 0.21
C GLY A 110 11.14 43.04 0.48
N ALA A 111 12.06 42.86 1.44
CA ALA A 111 12.55 41.54 1.83
C ALA A 111 11.43 40.64 2.36
N TYR A 112 10.59 41.12 3.29
CA TYR A 112 9.45 40.35 3.81
C TYR A 112 8.45 39.96 2.72
N LEU A 113 8.21 40.85 1.75
CA LEU A 113 7.33 40.54 0.64
C LEU A 113 7.92 39.47 -0.30
N GLN A 114 9.23 39.48 -0.51
CA GLN A 114 9.92 38.43 -1.26
C GLN A 114 9.86 37.10 -0.51
N ASP A 115 10.16 37.08 0.79
CA ASP A 115 10.10 35.88 1.62
C ASP A 115 8.67 35.31 1.68
N ALA A 116 7.66 36.17 1.86
CA ALA A 116 6.27 35.75 1.88
C ALA A 116 5.82 35.14 0.53
N ARG A 117 6.32 35.67 -0.60
CA ARG A 117 6.07 35.09 -1.93
C ARG A 117 6.78 33.74 -2.08
N GLY A 118 8.05 33.65 -1.68
CA GLY A 118 8.81 32.40 -1.71
C GLY A 118 8.14 31.29 -0.89
N LEU A 119 7.74 31.60 0.35
CA LEU A 119 6.99 30.66 1.19
C LEU A 119 5.64 30.27 0.57
N GLY A 120 4.96 31.21 -0.11
CA GLY A 120 3.73 30.93 -0.84
C GLY A 120 3.94 29.96 -2.00
N GLU A 121 5.01 30.13 -2.77
CA GLU A 121 5.41 29.25 -3.88
C GLU A 121 5.81 27.86 -3.36
N ASP A 122 6.62 27.79 -2.31
CA ASP A 122 7.04 26.52 -1.70
C ASP A 122 5.85 25.73 -1.16
N LEU A 123 4.91 26.42 -0.51
CA LEU A 123 3.70 25.81 0.03
C LEU A 123 2.75 25.36 -1.08
N ALA A 124 2.61 26.12 -2.17
CA ALA A 124 1.85 25.71 -3.34
C ALA A 124 2.48 24.47 -4.00
N SER A 125 3.80 24.47 -4.16
CA SER A 125 4.57 23.34 -4.69
C SER A 125 4.41 22.08 -3.82
N THR A 126 4.56 22.21 -2.51
CA THR A 126 4.41 21.10 -1.55
C THR A 126 3.01 20.51 -1.59
N ARG A 127 1.97 21.36 -1.68
CA ARG A 127 0.59 20.88 -1.81
C ARG A 127 0.34 20.16 -3.14
N ALA A 128 0.91 20.66 -4.23
CA ALA A 128 0.82 19.98 -5.52
C ALA A 128 1.53 18.62 -5.49
N ALA A 129 2.70 18.54 -4.86
CA ALA A 129 3.42 17.29 -4.65
C ALA A 129 2.62 16.30 -3.79
N LEU A 130 2.03 16.77 -2.69
CA LEU A 130 1.18 15.94 -1.83
C LEU A 130 -0.01 15.36 -2.61
N ALA A 131 -0.75 16.22 -3.33
CA ALA A 131 -1.87 15.77 -4.16
C ALA A 131 -1.44 14.76 -5.24
N GLY A 132 -0.25 14.95 -5.82
CA GLY A 132 0.36 13.98 -6.73
C GLY A 132 0.61 12.63 -6.07
N THR A 133 1.26 12.62 -4.90
CA THR A 133 1.54 11.38 -4.15
C THR A 133 0.28 10.66 -3.67
N GLU A 134 -0.77 11.39 -3.30
CA GLU A 134 -2.07 10.82 -2.94
C GLU A 134 -2.73 10.15 -4.15
N SER A 135 -2.68 10.78 -5.32
CA SER A 135 -3.17 10.20 -6.58
C SER A 135 -2.40 8.93 -6.97
N GLU A 136 -1.07 8.94 -6.84
CA GLU A 136 -0.24 7.76 -7.10
C GLU A 136 -0.59 6.61 -6.14
N LEU A 137 -0.76 6.92 -4.86
CA LEU A 137 -1.12 5.96 -3.84
C LEU A 137 -2.48 5.32 -4.11
N GLU A 138 -3.47 6.13 -4.52
CA GLU A 138 -4.79 5.63 -4.91
C GLU A 138 -4.73 4.74 -6.17
N ALA A 139 -3.92 5.11 -7.16
CA ALA A 139 -3.69 4.28 -8.34
C ALA A 139 -3.04 2.94 -7.99
N VAL A 140 -2.05 2.93 -7.10
CA VAL A 140 -1.40 1.70 -6.62
C VAL A 140 -2.38 0.83 -5.82
N ARG A 141 -3.23 1.42 -4.97
CA ARG A 141 -4.29 0.68 -4.27
C ARG A 141 -5.28 0.03 -5.24
N ALA A 142 -5.70 0.75 -6.28
CA ALA A 142 -6.59 0.20 -7.31
C ALA A 142 -5.94 -0.95 -8.09
N GLN A 143 -4.64 -0.83 -8.43
CA GLN A 143 -3.88 -1.92 -9.03
C GLN A 143 -3.78 -3.14 -8.11
N LEU A 144 -3.52 -2.94 -6.82
CA LEU A 144 -3.47 -4.03 -5.84
C LEU A 144 -4.82 -4.73 -5.71
N ALA A 145 -5.92 -3.98 -5.61
CA ALA A 145 -7.27 -4.55 -5.55
C ALA A 145 -7.60 -5.38 -6.82
N THR A 146 -7.20 -4.87 -8.00
CA THR A 146 -7.37 -5.59 -9.28
C THR A 146 -6.54 -6.88 -9.30
N ALA A 147 -5.28 -6.82 -8.86
CA ALA A 147 -4.40 -7.99 -8.79
C ALA A 147 -4.93 -9.05 -7.81
N GLN A 148 -5.45 -8.63 -6.64
CA GLN A 148 -6.10 -9.52 -5.70
C GLN A 148 -7.35 -10.18 -6.29
N GLY A 149 -8.18 -9.41 -7.01
CA GLY A 149 -9.34 -9.96 -7.73
C GLY A 149 -8.95 -11.03 -8.75
N ARG A 150 -7.90 -10.79 -9.53
CA ARG A 150 -7.34 -11.79 -10.46
C ARG A 150 -6.81 -13.03 -9.75
N ILE A 151 -6.12 -12.87 -8.62
CA ILE A 151 -5.61 -14.02 -7.84
C ILE A 151 -6.76 -14.89 -7.34
N VAL A 152 -7.85 -14.28 -6.87
CA VAL A 152 -9.05 -15.03 -6.42
C VAL A 152 -9.70 -15.75 -7.61
N GLU A 153 -9.89 -15.06 -8.74
CA GLU A 153 -10.43 -15.67 -9.98
C GLU A 153 -9.61 -16.88 -10.44
N LEU A 154 -8.27 -16.75 -10.46
CA LEU A 154 -7.35 -17.84 -10.81
C LEU A 154 -7.37 -18.98 -9.78
N ALA A 155 -7.61 -18.68 -8.51
CA ALA A 155 -7.75 -19.71 -7.48
C ALA A 155 -9.06 -20.50 -7.65
N ASP A 156 -10.16 -19.81 -7.96
CA ASP A 156 -11.46 -20.43 -8.23
C ASP A 156 -11.41 -21.28 -9.51
N GLU A 157 -10.80 -20.77 -10.60
CA GLU A 157 -10.60 -21.53 -11.84
C GLU A 157 -9.75 -22.79 -11.58
N LYS A 158 -8.72 -22.69 -10.73
CA LYS A 158 -7.89 -23.84 -10.37
C LYS A 158 -8.67 -24.87 -9.54
N ALA A 159 -9.53 -24.42 -8.63
CA ALA A 159 -10.41 -25.32 -7.87
C ALA A 159 -11.36 -26.07 -8.81
N GLN A 160 -11.99 -25.34 -9.74
CA GLN A 160 -12.90 -25.91 -10.73
C GLN A 160 -12.20 -26.93 -11.64
N ILE A 161 -11.01 -26.62 -12.16
CA ILE A 161 -10.20 -27.57 -12.95
C ILE A 161 -9.77 -28.77 -12.10
N GLY A 162 -9.55 -28.58 -10.80
CA GLY A 162 -9.26 -29.66 -9.86
C GLY A 162 -10.41 -30.65 -9.76
N ASP A 163 -11.63 -30.15 -9.55
CA ASP A 163 -12.84 -30.96 -9.46
C ASP A 163 -13.12 -31.68 -10.79
N ASP A 164 -13.00 -30.98 -11.93
CA ASP A 164 -13.20 -31.58 -13.26
C ASP A 164 -12.24 -32.74 -13.53
N ARG A 165 -10.98 -32.63 -13.08
CA ARG A 165 -9.99 -33.70 -13.21
C ARG A 165 -10.33 -34.92 -12.36
N GLU A 166 -10.84 -34.73 -11.14
CA GLU A 166 -11.25 -35.87 -10.31
C GLU A 166 -12.49 -36.56 -10.89
N VAL A 167 -13.45 -35.81 -11.45
CA VAL A 167 -14.58 -36.40 -12.18
C VAL A 167 -14.11 -37.20 -13.40
N GLN A 168 -13.16 -36.66 -14.19
CA GLN A 168 -12.59 -37.38 -15.33
C GLN A 168 -11.87 -38.66 -14.91
N ARG A 169 -11.10 -38.63 -13.81
CA ARG A 169 -10.46 -39.84 -13.27
C ARG A 169 -11.48 -40.89 -12.85
N GLN A 170 -12.54 -40.49 -12.14
CA GLN A 170 -13.61 -41.41 -11.75
C GLN A 170 -14.30 -42.03 -12.97
N LEU A 171 -14.50 -41.25 -14.03
CA LEU A 171 -15.11 -41.74 -15.28
C LEU A 171 -14.20 -42.75 -16.00
N VAL A 172 -12.90 -42.49 -16.08
CA VAL A 172 -11.93 -43.42 -16.69
C VAL A 172 -11.84 -44.71 -15.88
N ASP A 173 -11.70 -44.60 -14.56
CA ASP A 173 -11.65 -45.75 -13.64
C ASP A 173 -12.95 -46.59 -13.68
N TYR A 174 -14.10 -45.94 -13.83
CA TYR A 174 -15.37 -46.63 -14.09
C TYR A 174 -15.37 -47.36 -15.45
N GLN A 175 -14.89 -46.72 -16.51
CA GLN A 175 -14.81 -47.35 -17.84
C GLN A 175 -13.85 -48.54 -17.87
N GLU A 176 -12.71 -48.48 -17.16
CA GLU A 176 -11.79 -49.60 -17.02
C GLU A 176 -12.48 -50.78 -16.32
N ARG A 177 -13.11 -50.56 -15.16
CA ARG A 177 -13.85 -51.62 -14.45
C ARG A 177 -14.95 -52.26 -15.29
N VAL A 178 -15.73 -51.45 -16.01
CA VAL A 178 -16.80 -51.96 -16.87
C VAL A 178 -16.23 -52.75 -18.05
N SER A 179 -15.13 -52.28 -18.64
CA SER A 179 -14.46 -52.96 -19.76
C SER A 179 -13.86 -54.30 -19.34
N ASP A 180 -13.22 -54.35 -18.18
CA ASP A 180 -12.67 -55.58 -17.60
C ASP A 180 -13.79 -56.60 -17.29
N ALA A 181 -14.87 -56.15 -16.66
CA ALA A 181 -16.01 -57.00 -16.36
C ALA A 181 -16.69 -57.52 -17.64
N ALA A 182 -16.86 -56.66 -18.67
CA ALA A 182 -17.37 -57.09 -19.97
C ALA A 182 -16.45 -58.11 -20.66
N GLY A 183 -15.13 -57.94 -20.56
CA GLY A 183 -14.15 -58.90 -21.07
C GLY A 183 -14.23 -60.26 -20.38
N GLN A 184 -14.37 -60.28 -19.05
CA GLN A 184 -14.56 -61.53 -18.29
C GLN A 184 -15.86 -62.23 -18.68
N VAL A 185 -16.95 -61.49 -18.87
CA VAL A 185 -18.23 -62.04 -19.33
C VAL A 185 -18.11 -62.64 -20.73
N ALA A 186 -17.45 -61.94 -21.67
CA ALA A 186 -17.24 -62.44 -23.03
C ALA A 186 -16.40 -63.72 -23.05
N LEU A 187 -15.32 -63.78 -22.26
CA LEU A 187 -14.46 -64.97 -22.14
C LEU A 187 -15.24 -66.15 -21.57
N ALA A 188 -16.00 -65.94 -20.50
CA ALA A 188 -16.77 -67.01 -19.86
C ALA A 188 -17.90 -67.53 -20.77
N LEU A 189 -18.54 -66.65 -21.55
CA LEU A 189 -19.51 -67.03 -22.58
C LEU A 189 -18.86 -67.86 -23.70
N ASP A 190 -17.69 -67.47 -24.19
CA ASP A 190 -16.98 -68.22 -25.24
C ASP A 190 -16.61 -69.64 -24.78
N GLN A 191 -16.10 -69.77 -23.55
CA GLN A 191 -15.76 -71.07 -22.98
C GLN A 191 -17.01 -71.95 -22.74
N CYS A 192 -18.13 -71.37 -22.30
CA CYS A 192 -19.40 -72.09 -22.16
C CYS A 192 -19.92 -72.59 -23.52
N VAL A 193 -19.85 -71.77 -24.59
CA VAL A 193 -20.26 -72.19 -25.95
C VAL A 193 -19.34 -73.28 -26.50
N GLN A 194 -18.02 -73.16 -26.32
CA GLN A 194 -17.07 -74.21 -26.75
C GLN A 194 -17.34 -75.54 -26.02
N GLY A 195 -17.52 -75.50 -24.69
CA GLY A 195 -17.84 -76.68 -23.89
C GLY A 195 -19.16 -77.35 -24.32
N GLN A 196 -20.21 -76.56 -24.61
CA GLN A 196 -21.46 -77.09 -25.16
C GLN A 196 -21.28 -77.73 -26.54
N GLY A 197 -20.45 -77.14 -27.41
CA GLY A 197 -20.14 -77.70 -28.73
C GLY A 197 -19.43 -79.05 -28.66
N GLU A 198 -18.43 -79.17 -27.77
CA GLU A 198 -17.73 -80.42 -27.51
C GLU A 198 -18.66 -81.50 -26.95
N LEU A 199 -19.60 -81.13 -26.05
CA LEU A 199 -20.60 -82.05 -25.52
C LEU A 199 -21.53 -82.57 -26.63
N ILE A 200 -21.99 -81.70 -27.53
CA ILE A 200 -22.84 -82.10 -28.67
C ILE A 200 -22.07 -83.08 -29.57
N GLY A 201 -20.80 -82.78 -29.89
CA GLY A 201 -19.96 -83.68 -30.68
C GLY A 201 -19.75 -85.05 -30.01
N TYR A 202 -19.61 -85.09 -28.69
CA TYR A 202 -19.56 -86.33 -27.91
C TYR A 202 -20.83 -87.17 -28.06
N LEU A 203 -22.01 -86.52 -27.97
CA LEU A 203 -23.31 -87.17 -28.12
C LEU A 203 -23.56 -87.66 -29.56
N GLU A 204 -23.17 -86.89 -30.57
CA GLU A 204 -23.30 -87.30 -31.98
C GLU A 204 -22.42 -88.52 -32.31
N ASN A 205 -21.18 -88.57 -31.80
CA ASN A 205 -20.26 -89.68 -32.02
C ASN A 205 -20.69 -90.97 -31.31
N THR A 206 -21.34 -90.87 -30.13
CA THR A 206 -21.91 -92.03 -29.43
C THR A 206 -23.16 -92.56 -30.15
N VAL A 207 -23.99 -91.70 -30.73
CA VAL A 207 -25.19 -92.10 -31.51
C VAL A 207 -24.83 -92.73 -32.85
N THR A 208 -23.76 -92.26 -33.51
CA THR A 208 -23.31 -92.79 -34.82
C THR A 208 -22.45 -94.07 -34.70
N GLY A 209 -22.14 -94.52 -33.47
CA GLY A 209 -21.56 -95.84 -33.20
C GLY A 209 -20.06 -95.98 -33.50
N VAL A 210 -19.33 -94.87 -33.68
CA VAL A 210 -17.92 -94.85 -34.13
C VAL A 210 -16.93 -94.93 -32.95
N ALA A 211 -17.33 -94.57 -31.73
CA ALA A 211 -16.52 -94.70 -30.52
C ALA A 211 -17.39 -95.01 -29.28
N GLN A 212 -17.03 -96.04 -28.51
CA GLN A 212 -17.61 -96.28 -27.19
C GLN A 212 -16.81 -95.46 -26.16
N TYR A 213 -17.31 -94.28 -25.81
CA TYR A 213 -16.77 -93.49 -24.72
C TYR A 213 -17.24 -94.00 -23.34
N ASP A 214 -16.42 -93.77 -22.31
CA ASP A 214 -16.72 -94.15 -20.94
C ASP A 214 -17.85 -93.25 -20.38
N PRO A 215 -18.97 -93.83 -19.89
CA PRO A 215 -20.04 -93.04 -19.25
C PRO A 215 -19.55 -92.19 -18.08
N LEU A 216 -18.47 -92.57 -17.39
CA LEU A 216 -17.91 -91.80 -16.29
C LEU A 216 -17.21 -90.50 -16.77
N GLU A 217 -16.58 -90.53 -17.95
CA GLU A 217 -15.95 -89.33 -18.55
C GLU A 217 -17.01 -88.35 -19.05
N LEU A 218 -18.11 -88.85 -19.62
CA LEU A 218 -19.21 -88.01 -20.09
C LEU A 218 -19.89 -87.25 -18.93
N GLU A 219 -20.06 -87.89 -17.78
CA GLU A 219 -20.68 -87.25 -16.62
C GLU A 219 -19.77 -86.18 -15.99
N ARG A 220 -18.45 -86.42 -15.99
CA ARG A 220 -17.45 -85.40 -15.62
C ARG A 220 -17.49 -84.21 -16.58
N PHE A 221 -17.48 -84.47 -17.88
CA PHE A 221 -17.50 -83.42 -18.89
C PHE A 221 -18.78 -82.56 -18.79
N ARG A 222 -19.94 -83.17 -18.54
CA ARG A 222 -21.19 -82.43 -18.25
C ARG A 222 -21.06 -81.53 -17.03
N THR A 223 -20.47 -82.05 -15.96
CA THR A 223 -20.24 -81.28 -14.73
C THR A 223 -19.31 -80.08 -14.99
N ASP A 224 -18.24 -80.29 -15.75
CA ASP A 224 -17.27 -79.24 -16.10
C ASP A 224 -17.93 -78.15 -16.96
N VAL A 225 -18.78 -78.52 -17.93
CA VAL A 225 -19.55 -77.56 -18.75
C VAL A 225 -20.57 -76.78 -17.92
N ASP A 226 -21.28 -77.44 -17.01
CA ASP A 226 -22.23 -76.77 -16.10
C ASP A 226 -21.52 -75.77 -15.19
N GLU A 227 -20.36 -76.14 -14.62
CA GLU A 227 -19.54 -75.25 -13.78
C GLU A 227 -19.03 -74.03 -14.55
N LEU A 228 -18.61 -74.23 -15.81
CA LEU A 228 -18.21 -73.16 -16.74
C LEU A 228 -19.37 -72.19 -17.06
N CYS A 229 -20.54 -72.72 -17.40
CA CYS A 229 -21.71 -71.90 -17.71
C CYS A 229 -22.28 -71.19 -16.47
N GLN A 230 -22.16 -71.80 -15.28
CA GLN A 230 -22.49 -71.16 -14.01
C GLN A 230 -21.53 -70.00 -13.71
N THR A 231 -20.24 -70.19 -13.92
CA THR A 231 -19.22 -69.13 -13.79
C THR A 231 -19.51 -67.95 -14.73
N ALA A 232 -19.91 -68.23 -15.98
CA ALA A 232 -20.31 -67.18 -16.92
C ALA A 232 -21.56 -66.41 -16.47
N THR A 233 -22.53 -67.11 -15.88
CA THR A 233 -23.74 -66.50 -15.33
C THR A 233 -23.42 -65.60 -14.14
N GLU A 234 -22.56 -66.06 -13.22
CA GLU A 234 -22.12 -65.28 -12.06
C GLU A 234 -21.33 -64.03 -12.49
N ALA A 235 -20.47 -64.14 -13.50
CA ALA A 235 -19.76 -63.00 -14.09
C ALA A 235 -20.74 -61.98 -14.70
N ASN A 236 -21.80 -62.42 -15.37
CA ASN A 236 -22.84 -61.53 -15.92
C ASN A 236 -23.62 -60.81 -14.79
N ILE A 237 -23.99 -61.54 -13.73
CA ILE A 237 -24.64 -60.96 -12.55
C ILE A 237 -23.74 -59.93 -11.85
N ALA A 238 -22.42 -60.18 -11.79
CA ALA A 238 -21.46 -59.23 -11.25
C ALA A 238 -21.39 -57.95 -12.09
N LEU A 239 -21.34 -58.07 -13.43
CA LEU A 239 -21.39 -56.93 -14.35
C LEU A 239 -22.69 -56.13 -14.19
N GLN A 240 -23.85 -56.80 -14.14
CA GLN A 240 -25.14 -56.12 -13.98
C GLN A 240 -25.24 -55.35 -12.66
N ARG A 241 -24.65 -55.86 -11.58
CA ARG A 241 -24.55 -55.12 -10.31
C ARG A 241 -23.73 -53.85 -10.47
N GLU A 242 -22.61 -53.91 -11.19
CA GLU A 242 -21.74 -52.75 -11.35
C GLU A 242 -22.30 -51.67 -12.28
N LEU A 243 -23.14 -52.06 -13.24
CA LEU A 243 -23.91 -51.12 -14.08
C LEU A 243 -25.11 -50.48 -13.35
N SER A 244 -25.56 -51.07 -12.24
CA SER A 244 -26.73 -50.61 -11.48
C SER A 244 -26.40 -49.67 -10.31
N ARG A 245 -25.10 -49.45 -10.05
CA ARG A 245 -24.58 -48.52 -9.04
C ARG A 245 -24.39 -47.14 -9.62
#